data_AF-G3IHQ3-F1
#
_entry.id   AF-G3IHQ3-F1
#
_cell.length_a   1.000
_cell.length_b   1.000
_cell.length_c   1.000
_cell.angle_alpha   90.00
_cell.angle_beta   90.00
_cell.angle_gamma   90.00
#
_symmetry.space_group_name_H-M   'P 1'
#
loop_
_entity.id
_entity.type
_entity.pdbx_description
1 polymer ?
#
loop_
_entity_poly.entity_id
_entity_poly.type
_entity_poly.pdbx_seq_one_letter_code
_entity_poly.pdbx_strand_id
1 'polypeptide(L)'
;MGKRGTLGPYLILIIEELADALTYCHEKKVIHRDIKPENLLLGLRGEVKIADFGWSVHTPSLRRKTMCGTLDYLPPEMIEGRTYNEKVDLWCIGVLCYELLVGQPPFESSSHNETYKRILKKPFECPECGRAFKHRPYLKRHQRIHSGEKPYVCGECGRAFTL
;
A
#
# COMPACT_ATOMS: atom_id res chain seq x y z
N MET A 1 27.36 -14.40 -9.27
CA MET A 1 27.17 -12.95 -9.44
C MET A 1 26.07 -12.72 -10.47
N GLY A 2 24.81 -12.61 -10.04
CA GLY A 2 23.66 -12.40 -10.92
C GLY A 2 23.52 -10.93 -11.31
N LYS A 3 23.31 -10.67 -12.60
CA LYS A 3 23.25 -9.33 -13.21
C LYS A 3 22.15 -8.48 -12.56
N ARG A 4 22.54 -7.59 -11.65
CA ARG A 4 21.74 -6.42 -11.25
C ARG A 4 21.93 -5.36 -12.33
N GLY A 5 20.93 -5.14 -13.17
CA GLY A 5 20.95 -4.00 -14.09
C GLY A 5 20.15 -4.26 -15.36
N THR A 6 18.87 -3.92 -15.34
CA THR A 6 18.07 -3.40 -16.47
C THR A 6 16.62 -3.09 -16.05
N LEU A 7 16.04 -3.78 -15.05
CA LEU A 7 14.64 -3.56 -14.64
C LEU A 7 14.41 -2.29 -13.78
N GLY A 8 15.43 -1.83 -13.06
CA GLY A 8 15.31 -0.74 -12.09
C GLY A 8 14.79 0.59 -12.67
N PRO A 9 15.37 1.11 -13.77
CA PRO A 9 14.91 2.35 -14.39
C PRO A 9 13.50 2.23 -14.98
N TYR A 10 13.16 1.08 -15.58
CA TYR A 10 11.83 0.84 -16.13
C TYR A 10 10.76 0.77 -15.04
N LEU A 11 11.06 0.13 -13.91
CA LEU A 11 10.15 0.05 -12.79
C LEU A 11 9.83 1.43 -12.21
N ILE A 12 10.83 2.31 -12.09
CA ILE A 12 10.63 3.68 -11.60
C ILE A 12 9.65 4.42 -12.51
N LEU A 13 9.85 4.36 -13.83
CA LEU A 13 8.96 4.99 -14.80
C LEU A 13 7.52 4.48 -14.68
N ILE A 14 7.33 3.15 -14.58
CA ILE A 14 6.00 2.54 -14.40
C ILE A 14 5.31 3.10 -13.14
N ILE A 15 6.04 3.20 -12.02
CA ILE A 15 5.49 3.70 -10.76
C ILE A 15 5.14 5.18 -10.85
N GLU A 16 6.01 5.99 -11.48
CA GLU A 16 5.77 7.42 -11.70
C GLU A 16 4.51 7.66 -12.53
N GLU A 17 4.37 6.96 -13.67
CA GLU A 17 3.19 7.09 -14.53
C GLU A 17 1.89 6.65 -13.84
N LEU A 18 1.95 5.57 -13.05
CA LEU A 18 0.81 5.13 -12.25
C LEU A 18 0.47 6.11 -11.13
N ALA A 19 1.48 6.68 -10.47
CA ALA A 19 1.27 7.68 -9.42
C ALA A 19 0.62 8.94 -9.98
N ASP A 20 1.03 9.40 -11.17
CA ASP A 20 0.43 10.55 -11.85
C ASP A 20 -1.02 10.26 -12.26
N ALA A 21 -1.28 9.09 -12.84
CA ALA A 21 -2.63 8.68 -13.22
C ALA A 21 -3.58 8.59 -12.00
N LEU A 22 -3.10 8.02 -10.89
CA LEU A 22 -3.88 7.90 -9.67
C LEU A 22 -4.06 9.24 -8.96
N THR A 23 -3.06 10.13 -9.00
CA THR A 23 -3.20 11.52 -8.53
C THR A 23 -4.37 12.20 -9.23
N TYR A 24 -4.41 12.12 -10.56
CA TYR A 24 -5.52 12.65 -11.35
C TYR A 24 -6.87 12.02 -10.95
N CYS A 25 -6.93 10.69 -10.78
CA CYS A 25 -8.15 10.02 -10.30
C CYS A 25 -8.60 10.54 -8.93
N HIS A 26 -7.67 10.66 -7.98
CA HIS A 26 -7.94 11.06 -6.60
C HIS A 26 -8.41 12.51 -6.50
N GLU A 27 -7.85 13.41 -7.33
CA GLU A 27 -8.33 14.79 -7.49
C GLU A 27 -9.79 14.82 -7.96
N LYS A 28 -10.17 13.90 -8.86
CA LYS A 28 -11.54 13.71 -9.33
C LYS A 28 -12.41 12.86 -8.41
N LYS A 29 -11.95 12.56 -7.19
CA LYS A 29 -12.67 11.71 -6.20
C LYS A 29 -13.00 10.32 -6.73
N VAL A 30 -12.14 9.77 -7.59
CA VAL A 30 -12.22 8.41 -8.09
C VAL A 30 -11.19 7.56 -7.34
N ILE A 31 -11.61 6.38 -6.86
CA ILE A 31 -10.70 5.36 -6.30
C ILE A 31 -10.74 4.16 -7.23
N HIS A 32 -9.57 3.64 -7.62
CA HIS A 32 -9.46 2.60 -8.64
C HIS A 32 -9.76 1.19 -8.10
N ARG A 33 -9.19 0.84 -6.93
CA ARG A 33 -9.42 -0.37 -6.13
C ARG A 33 -8.96 -1.71 -6.73
N ASP A 34 -8.46 -1.74 -7.97
CA ASP A 34 -7.93 -2.97 -8.60
C ASP A 34 -6.75 -2.68 -9.54
N ILE A 35 -5.70 -2.00 -9.04
CA ILE A 35 -4.45 -1.79 -9.80
C ILE A 35 -3.60 -3.07 -9.72
N LYS A 36 -3.37 -3.72 -10.87
CA LYS A 36 -2.64 -4.99 -11.02
C LYS A 36 -2.18 -5.16 -12.48
N PRO A 37 -1.23 -6.06 -12.80
CA PRO A 37 -0.66 -6.18 -14.15
C PRO A 37 -1.70 -6.37 -15.25
N GLU A 38 -2.73 -7.18 -15.03
CA GLU A 38 -3.74 -7.51 -16.06
C GLU A 38 -4.61 -6.31 -16.44
N ASN A 39 -4.68 -5.29 -15.58
CA ASN A 39 -5.49 -4.09 -15.78
C ASN A 39 -4.65 -2.92 -16.35
N LEU A 40 -3.38 -3.17 -16.69
CA LEU A 40 -2.45 -2.19 -17.24
C LEU A 40 -2.10 -2.54 -18.69
N LEU A 41 -2.01 -1.50 -19.52
CA LEU A 41 -1.55 -1.62 -20.91
C LEU A 41 -0.27 -0.84 -21.11
N LEU A 42 0.59 -1.36 -21.99
CA LEU A 42 1.79 -0.67 -22.47
C LEU A 42 1.47 -0.01 -23.81
N GLY A 43 1.68 1.29 -23.88
CA GLY A 43 1.61 2.05 -25.11
C GLY A 43 2.83 1.85 -25.99
N LEU A 44 2.75 2.39 -27.22
CA LEU A 44 3.78 2.21 -28.25
C LEU A 44 5.13 2.84 -27.88
N ARG A 45 5.15 3.78 -26.94
CA ARG A 45 6.37 4.42 -26.43
C ARG A 45 6.84 3.82 -25.10
N GLY A 46 6.19 2.74 -24.65
CA GLY A 46 6.47 2.08 -23.39
C GLY A 46 5.76 2.71 -22.19
N GLU A 47 4.82 3.64 -22.41
CA GLU A 47 4.06 4.26 -21.33
C GLU A 47 2.97 3.32 -20.78
N VAL A 48 2.79 3.30 -19.46
CA VAL A 48 1.77 2.50 -18.76
C VAL A 48 0.46 3.25 -18.70
N LYS A 49 -0.63 2.55 -19.01
CA LYS A 49 -2.00 3.08 -18.93
C LYS A 49 -2.87 2.14 -18.11
N ILE A 50 -3.64 2.72 -17.19
CA ILE A 50 -4.73 2.04 -16.52
C ILE A 50 -5.85 1.84 -17.54
N ALA A 51 -6.24 0.58 -17.78
CA ALA A 51 -7.19 0.23 -18.84
C ALA A 51 -8.53 -0.29 -18.32
N ASP A 52 -8.55 -0.93 -17.14
CA ASP A 52 -9.77 -1.49 -16.55
C ASP A 52 -10.24 -0.72 -15.32
N PHE A 53 -11.40 -0.08 -15.44
CA PHE A 53 -12.05 0.69 -14.37
C PHE A 53 -13.26 -0.06 -13.77
N GLY A 54 -13.41 -1.37 -13.99
CA GLY A 54 -14.58 -2.16 -13.56
C GLY A 54 -14.83 -2.13 -12.05
N TRP A 55 -13.76 -2.00 -11.25
CA TRP A 55 -13.84 -1.79 -9.81
C TRP A 55 -13.65 -0.33 -9.38
N SER A 56 -13.58 0.62 -10.30
CA SER A 56 -13.48 2.03 -9.92
C SER A 56 -14.77 2.55 -9.29
N VAL A 57 -14.65 3.56 -8.44
CA VAL A 57 -15.81 4.23 -7.85
C VAL A 57 -15.59 5.73 -7.73
N HIS A 58 -16.58 6.51 -8.18
CA HIS A 58 -16.66 7.93 -7.84
C HIS A 58 -17.22 8.08 -6.43
N THR A 59 -16.48 8.75 -5.55
CA THR A 59 -16.80 8.84 -4.14
C THR A 59 -16.54 10.23 -3.57
N PRO A 60 -17.53 11.13 -3.63
CA PRO A 60 -17.42 12.44 -3.00
C PRO A 60 -17.33 12.34 -1.47
N SER A 61 -17.77 11.21 -0.89
CA SER A 61 -17.55 10.86 0.52
C SER A 61 -16.26 10.05 0.72
N LEU A 62 -15.52 10.34 1.79
CA LEU A 62 -14.15 9.83 2.02
C LEU A 62 -14.07 8.34 2.45
N ARG A 63 -15.18 7.60 2.58
CA ARG A 63 -15.17 6.25 3.19
C ARG A 63 -16.10 5.26 2.48
N ARG A 64 -15.57 4.06 2.19
CA ARG A 64 -16.29 2.91 1.60
C ARG A 64 -16.07 1.62 2.40
N LYS A 65 -16.95 0.62 2.23
CA LYS A 65 -16.86 -0.69 2.92
C LYS A 65 -16.90 -1.90 1.99
N THR A 66 -17.12 -1.70 0.68
CA THR A 66 -17.26 -2.80 -0.28
C THR A 66 -15.92 -3.52 -0.46
N MET A 67 -15.88 -4.84 -0.23
CA MET A 67 -14.75 -5.67 -0.63
C MET A 67 -14.79 -5.87 -2.14
N CYS A 68 -13.70 -5.55 -2.85
CA CYS A 68 -13.62 -5.57 -4.30
C CYS A 68 -12.16 -5.64 -4.76
N GLY A 69 -11.92 -6.10 -5.98
CA GLY A 69 -10.59 -6.24 -6.56
C GLY A 69 -10.05 -7.67 -6.46
N THR A 70 -8.75 -7.80 -6.66
CA THR A 70 -8.05 -9.09 -6.74
C THR A 70 -7.40 -9.47 -5.41
N LEU A 71 -7.55 -10.72 -4.98
CA LEU A 71 -7.18 -11.20 -3.65
C LEU A 71 -5.77 -10.76 -3.20
N ASP A 72 -4.75 -11.03 -4.02
CA ASP A 72 -3.35 -10.76 -3.67
C ASP A 72 -3.02 -9.25 -3.60
N TYR A 73 -3.93 -8.43 -4.14
CA TYR A 73 -3.87 -6.97 -4.16
C TYR A 73 -4.77 -6.32 -3.10
N LEU A 74 -5.57 -7.11 -2.36
CA LEU A 74 -6.49 -6.55 -1.37
C LEU A 74 -5.73 -5.91 -0.18
N PRO A 75 -6.06 -4.67 0.20
CA PRO A 75 -5.53 -4.06 1.41
C PRO A 75 -6.18 -4.68 2.68
N PRO A 76 -5.48 -4.66 3.82
CA PRO A 76 -5.97 -5.23 5.08
C PRO A 76 -7.34 -4.71 5.51
N GLU A 77 -7.59 -3.40 5.36
CA GLU A 77 -8.84 -2.78 5.73
C GLU A 77 -10.04 -3.31 4.93
N MET A 78 -9.86 -3.72 3.67
CA MET A 78 -10.93 -4.36 2.90
C MET A 78 -11.22 -5.77 3.42
N ILE A 79 -10.17 -6.56 3.72
CA ILE A 79 -10.30 -7.93 4.25
C ILE A 79 -10.93 -7.92 5.65
N GLU A 80 -10.57 -6.95 6.48
CA GLU A 80 -11.12 -6.76 7.83
C GLU A 80 -12.52 -6.10 7.81
N GLY A 81 -13.09 -5.78 6.64
CA GLY A 81 -14.40 -5.12 6.50
C GLY A 81 -14.45 -3.70 7.09
N ARG A 82 -13.30 -3.05 7.24
CA ARG A 82 -13.19 -1.66 7.73
C ARG A 82 -13.50 -0.67 6.62
N THR A 83 -13.75 0.58 7.02
CA THR A 83 -13.86 1.66 6.05
C THR A 83 -12.51 1.99 5.45
N TYR A 84 -12.46 2.19 4.13
CA TYR A 84 -11.26 2.55 3.40
C TYR A 84 -11.46 3.80 2.54
N ASN A 85 -10.35 4.38 2.08
CA ASN A 85 -10.29 5.58 1.24
C ASN A 85 -9.29 5.36 0.08
N GLU A 86 -8.87 6.42 -0.60
CA GLU A 86 -7.98 6.38 -1.77
C GLU A 86 -6.62 5.70 -1.52
N LYS A 87 -6.21 5.53 -0.26
CA LYS A 87 -4.96 4.85 0.11
C LYS A 87 -4.92 3.38 -0.28
N VAL A 88 -6.06 2.77 -0.61
CA VAL A 88 -6.11 1.42 -1.16
C VAL A 88 -5.40 1.31 -2.51
N ASP A 89 -5.40 2.37 -3.31
CA ASP A 89 -4.67 2.37 -4.59
C ASP A 89 -3.15 2.41 -4.36
N LEU A 90 -2.70 3.12 -3.32
CA LEU A 90 -1.29 3.13 -2.91
C LEU A 90 -0.83 1.75 -2.40
N TRP A 91 -1.72 1.03 -1.72
CA TRP A 91 -1.46 -0.36 -1.34
C TRP A 91 -1.25 -1.23 -2.58
N CYS A 92 -2.16 -1.13 -3.56
CA CYS A 92 -2.06 -1.89 -4.81
C CYS A 92 -0.79 -1.55 -5.60
N ILE A 93 -0.38 -0.28 -5.66
CA ILE A 93 0.93 0.09 -6.26
C ILE A 93 2.07 -0.62 -5.54
N GLY A 94 2.08 -0.66 -4.20
CA GLY A 94 3.12 -1.35 -3.43
C GLY A 94 3.19 -2.85 -3.73
N VAL A 95 2.03 -3.51 -3.86
CA VAL A 95 1.93 -4.92 -4.26
C VAL A 95 2.46 -5.10 -5.69
N LEU A 96 2.03 -4.26 -6.63
CA LEU A 96 2.48 -4.27 -8.03
C LEU A 96 4.00 -4.08 -8.12
N CYS A 97 4.56 -3.13 -7.38
CA CYS A 97 6.01 -2.90 -7.35
C CYS A 97 6.78 -4.15 -6.93
N TYR A 98 6.29 -4.84 -5.91
CA TYR A 98 6.89 -6.09 -5.44
C TYR A 98 6.78 -7.17 -6.52
N GLU A 99 5.61 -7.35 -7.12
CA GLU A 99 5.40 -8.34 -8.17
C GLU A 99 6.29 -8.08 -9.39
N LEU A 100 6.43 -6.83 -9.84
CA LEU A 100 7.32 -6.49 -10.94
C LEU A 100 8.79 -6.77 -10.64
N LEU A 101 9.21 -6.66 -9.38
CA LEU A 101 10.59 -6.97 -8.94
C LEU A 101 10.85 -8.46 -8.75
N VAL A 102 9.86 -9.21 -8.27
CA VAL A 102 10.02 -10.57 -7.77
C VAL A 102 9.40 -11.62 -8.70
N GLY A 103 8.49 -11.21 -9.59
CA GLY A 103 7.75 -12.05 -10.53
C GLY A 103 6.51 -12.72 -9.93
N GLN A 104 6.17 -12.43 -8.67
CA GLN A 104 4.95 -12.93 -8.00
C GLN A 104 4.49 -11.95 -6.90
N PRO A 105 3.19 -11.89 -6.56
CA PRO A 105 2.69 -11.08 -5.46
C PRO A 105 3.30 -11.47 -4.10
N PRO A 106 3.47 -10.51 -3.16
CA PRO A 106 4.11 -10.74 -1.86
C PRO A 106 3.33 -11.66 -0.91
N PHE A 107 2.04 -11.89 -1.16
CA PHE A 107 1.15 -12.64 -0.26
C PHE A 107 0.57 -13.91 -0.88
N GLU A 108 0.95 -14.24 -2.12
CA GLU A 108 0.42 -15.38 -2.87
C GLU A 108 0.55 -16.68 -2.07
N SER A 109 -0.51 -17.48 -2.04
CA SER A 109 -0.55 -18.76 -1.34
C SER A 109 -1.52 -19.73 -2.01
N SER A 110 -1.40 -21.02 -1.70
CA SER A 110 -2.24 -22.09 -2.25
C SER A 110 -3.70 -22.05 -1.81
N SER A 111 -4.07 -21.19 -0.86
CA SER A 111 -5.46 -21.02 -0.44
C SER A 111 -5.76 -19.57 -0.05
N HIS A 112 -7.01 -19.15 -0.31
CA HIS A 112 -7.49 -17.82 0.05
C HIS A 112 -7.30 -17.49 1.54
N ASN A 113 -7.52 -18.47 2.42
CA ASN A 113 -7.39 -18.29 3.86
C ASN A 113 -5.93 -17.97 4.26
N GLU A 114 -4.96 -18.66 3.66
CA GLU A 114 -3.55 -18.39 3.93
C GLU A 114 -3.11 -17.04 3.36
N THR A 115 -3.59 -16.64 2.18
CA THR A 115 -3.35 -15.30 1.64
C THR A 115 -3.89 -14.22 2.59
N TYR A 116 -5.13 -14.36 3.09
CA TYR A 116 -5.66 -13.44 4.10
C TYR A 116 -4.79 -13.37 5.36
N LYS A 117 -4.37 -14.52 5.91
CA LYS A 117 -3.47 -14.55 7.07
C LYS A 117 -2.15 -13.82 6.80
N ARG A 118 -1.57 -13.99 5.61
CA ARG A 118 -0.33 -13.31 5.20
C ARG A 118 -0.53 -11.80 5.10
N ILE A 119 -1.62 -11.33 4.49
CA ILE A 119 -1.93 -9.90 4.37
C ILE A 119 -2.17 -9.26 5.75
N LEU A 120 -2.86 -9.98 6.64
CA LEU A 120 -3.20 -9.49 7.98
C LEU A 120 -2.08 -9.70 9.02
N LYS A 121 -0.97 -10.36 8.65
CA LYS A 121 0.13 -10.66 9.56
C LYS A 121 0.72 -9.38 10.15
N LYS A 122 0.87 -9.35 11.47
CA LYS A 122 1.51 -8.28 12.26
C LYS A 122 2.76 -8.84 12.95
N PRO A 123 3.90 -8.94 12.25
CA PRO A 123 5.05 -9.69 12.74
C PRO A 123 5.85 -8.96 13.83
N PHE A 124 5.53 -7.70 14.13
CA PHE A 124 6.30 -6.88 15.07
C PHE A 124 5.53 -6.67 16.36
N GLU A 125 5.80 -7.50 17.35
CA GLU A 125 5.16 -7.43 18.66
C GLU A 125 5.93 -6.52 19.62
N CYS A 126 5.20 -5.74 20.41
CA CYS A 126 5.77 -4.96 21.49
C CYS A 126 6.08 -5.88 22.69
N PRO A 127 7.35 -5.99 23.12
CA PRO A 127 7.72 -6.89 24.22
C PRO A 127 7.13 -6.47 25.57
N GLU A 128 6.70 -5.21 25.70
CA GLU A 128 6.21 -4.65 26.97
C GLU A 128 4.70 -4.85 27.16
N CYS A 129 3.91 -4.89 26.07
CA CYS A 129 2.45 -4.96 26.15
C CYS A 129 1.79 -5.96 25.19
N GLY A 130 2.57 -6.73 24.44
CA GLY A 130 2.08 -7.73 23.47
C GLY A 130 1.39 -7.13 22.23
N ARG A 131 1.34 -5.81 22.09
CA ARG A 131 0.68 -5.18 20.95
C ARG A 131 1.46 -5.40 19.67
N ALA A 132 0.82 -6.00 18.67
CA ALA A 132 1.44 -6.31 17.38
C ALA A 132 1.20 -5.24 16.31
N PHE A 133 2.22 -5.01 15.48
CA PHE A 133 2.27 -4.02 14.41
C PHE A 133 2.67 -4.65 13.07
N LYS A 134 2.18 -4.05 11.98
CA LYS A 134 2.48 -4.50 10.62
C LYS A 134 3.89 -4.10 10.15
N HIS A 135 4.43 -2.98 10.66
CA HIS A 135 5.74 -2.46 10.26
C HIS A 135 6.60 -2.07 11.47
N ARG A 136 7.93 -2.26 11.38
CA ARG A 136 8.89 -1.91 12.44
C ARG A 136 8.83 -0.43 12.87
N PRO A 137 8.67 0.56 11.97
CA PRO A 137 8.58 1.96 12.38
C PRO A 137 7.38 2.23 13.29
N TYR A 138 6.25 1.52 13.08
CA TYR A 138 5.07 1.66 13.95
C TYR A 138 5.29 1.05 15.33
N LEU A 139 5.98 -0.10 15.41
CA LEU A 139 6.42 -0.65 16.69
C LEU A 139 7.38 0.31 17.40
N LYS A 140 8.42 0.81 16.72
CA LYS A 140 9.39 1.76 17.29
C LYS A 140 8.69 3.01 17.84
N ARG A 141 7.78 3.60 17.06
CA ARG A 141 6.95 4.71 17.51
C ARG A 141 6.14 4.34 18.75
N HIS A 142 5.51 3.18 18.77
CA HIS A 142 4.73 2.73 19.91
C HIS A 142 5.58 2.58 21.18
N GLN A 143 6.81 2.08 21.08
CA GLN A 143 7.73 1.93 22.22
C GLN A 143 8.10 3.26 22.87
N ARG A 144 7.98 4.39 22.15
CA ARG A 144 8.16 5.72 22.73
C ARG A 144 7.09 6.08 23.76
N ILE A 145 5.93 5.43 23.70
CA ILE A 145 4.86 5.62 24.70
C ILE A 145 5.30 5.04 26.05
N HIS A 146 5.99 3.91 26.05
CA HIS A 146 6.45 3.27 27.28
C HIS A 146 7.70 3.95 27.86
N SER A 147 8.67 4.29 27.00
CA SER A 147 9.89 4.98 27.42
C SER A 147 9.69 6.47 27.72
N GLY A 148 8.60 7.07 27.27
CA GLY A 148 8.36 8.52 27.37
C GLY A 148 9.27 9.36 26.46
N GLU A 149 9.99 8.75 25.51
CA GLU A 149 10.90 9.43 24.59
C GLU A 149 10.15 10.45 23.73
N LYS A 150 10.59 11.72 23.80
CA LYS A 150 10.04 12.85 23.04
C LYS A 150 11.15 13.50 22.19
N PRO A 151 11.51 12.89 21.05
CA PRO A 151 12.67 13.31 20.27
C PRO A 151 12.45 14.62 19.50
N TYR A 152 11.20 15.09 19.37
CA TYR A 152 10.89 16.28 18.59
C TYR A 152 10.59 17.45 19.53
N VAL A 153 11.34 18.54 19.41
CA VAL A 153 11.14 19.75 20.20
C VAL A 153 10.65 20.86 19.27
N CYS A 154 9.54 21.50 19.66
CA CYS A 154 9.08 22.70 18.96
C CYS A 154 10.03 23.87 19.25
N GLY A 155 10.61 24.47 18.20
CA GLY A 155 11.51 25.62 18.34
C GLY A 155 10.81 26.89 18.90
N GLU A 156 9.50 27.02 18.70
CA GLU A 156 8.75 28.21 19.14
C GLU A 156 8.31 28.13 20.60
N CYS A 157 7.74 27.00 21.03
CA CYS A 157 7.22 26.84 22.39
C CYS A 157 8.07 25.95 23.29
N GLY A 158 9.17 25.37 22.79
CA GLY A 158 10.08 24.49 23.54
C GLY A 158 9.49 23.13 23.94
N ARG A 159 8.24 22.83 23.58
CA ARG A 159 7.57 21.59 23.99
C ARG A 159 8.09 20.40 23.20
N ALA A 160 8.44 19.34 23.93
CA ALA A 160 8.83 18.06 23.34
C ALA A 160 7.61 17.16 23.09
N PHE A 161 7.59 16.46 21.96
CA PHE A 161 6.52 15.56 21.53
C PHE A 161 7.03 14.33 20.77
N THR A 162 6.12 13.40 20.52
CA THR A 162 6.36 12.15 19.80
C THR A 162 5.37 12.08 18.63
N LEU A 163 5.87 11.78 17.43
CA LEU A 163 5.08 11.52 16.20
C LEU A 163 4.67 10.06 16.09
#